data_AF-A0A832S9A5-F1
#
_entry.id   AF-A0A832S9A5-F1
#
_cell.length_a   1.000
_cell.length_b   1.000
_cell.length_c   1.000
_cell.angle_alpha   90.00
_cell.angle_beta   90.00
_cell.angle_gamma   90.00
#
_symmetry.space_group_name_H-M   'P 1'
#
loop_
_entity.id
_entity.type
_entity.pdbx_description
1 polymer ?
#
loop_
_entity_poly.entity_id
_entity_poly.type
_entity_poly.pdbx_seq_one_letter_code
_entity_poly.pdbx_strand_id
1 'polypeptide(L)'
;MKKLENHSSHSVPDNSSTPEKPHVSKKLTVPDKTETDDVQREVLVLGHCLLNPLARIKGVKPAFPVDPKGASVIQLPCPESMYLGMRRREVTKDQLDHPAYRRFCREIFTPFADMLEDLASNGVRIRIIGVPKSPSCGVRITSVGGEPGKSKEFHHSHAYEPGVFMEEIMKELKRRGVKFEIKDAGK
;
A
#
# COMPACT_ATOMS: atom_id res chain seq x y z
N MET A 1 -30.72 -34.25 -1.77
CA MET A 1 -31.76 -33.34 -2.28
C MET A 1 -32.64 -32.90 -1.12
N LYS A 2 -32.50 -31.65 -0.65
CA LYS A 2 -33.38 -31.06 0.38
C LYS A 2 -34.28 -30.03 -0.32
N LYS A 3 -35.59 -30.17 -0.09
CA LYS A 3 -36.68 -29.39 -0.69
C LYS A 3 -36.62 -27.93 -0.24
N LEU A 4 -36.90 -27.02 -1.18
CA LEU A 4 -37.26 -25.63 -0.89
C LEU A 4 -38.64 -25.59 -0.24
N GLU A 5 -38.79 -24.79 0.81
CA GLU A 5 -40.08 -24.37 1.34
C GLU A 5 -40.32 -22.91 0.96
N ASN A 6 -41.47 -22.70 0.32
CA ASN A 6 -42.03 -21.40 -0.07
C ASN A 6 -42.53 -20.66 1.17
N HIS A 7 -42.17 -19.38 1.32
CA HIS A 7 -42.90 -18.49 2.22
C HIS A 7 -43.74 -17.46 1.47
N SER A 8 -45.02 -17.49 1.83
CA SER A 8 -46.16 -16.77 1.28
C SER A 8 -46.11 -15.26 1.56
N SER A 9 -46.72 -14.53 0.63
CA SER A 9 -46.97 -13.09 0.59
C SER A 9 -47.63 -12.52 1.84
N HIS A 10 -47.08 -11.43 2.38
CA HIS A 10 -47.78 -10.54 3.30
C HIS A 10 -48.34 -9.32 2.54
N SER A 11 -49.64 -9.11 2.74
CA SER A 11 -50.50 -8.04 2.26
C SER A 11 -50.14 -6.67 2.84
N VAL A 12 -50.20 -5.65 1.98
CA VAL A 12 -50.07 -4.22 2.33
C VAL A 12 -51.37 -3.71 2.97
N PRO A 13 -51.32 -2.95 4.07
CA PRO A 13 -52.40 -2.04 4.42
C PRO A 13 -52.08 -0.61 3.95
N ASP A 14 -53.06 -0.06 3.26
CA ASP A 14 -53.19 1.34 2.83
C ASP A 14 -53.57 2.21 4.04
N ASN A 15 -52.86 3.33 4.30
CA ASN A 15 -53.54 4.55 4.76
C ASN A 15 -52.69 5.84 4.77
N SER A 16 -53.28 6.86 4.15
CA SER A 16 -53.33 8.28 4.54
C SER A 16 -52.05 9.12 4.59
N SER A 17 -51.87 9.86 3.50
CA SER A 17 -51.38 11.24 3.34
C SER A 17 -51.05 12.08 4.59
N THR A 18 -49.79 12.51 4.71
CA THR A 18 -49.40 13.79 5.34
C THR A 18 -48.48 14.55 4.38
N PRO A 19 -48.55 15.89 4.29
CA PRO A 19 -47.82 16.64 3.26
C PRO A 19 -46.36 16.84 3.66
N GLU A 20 -45.44 16.23 2.90
CA GLU A 20 -43.99 16.49 3.00
C GLU A 20 -43.68 17.95 2.62
N LYS A 21 -42.93 18.64 3.49
CA LYS A 21 -42.40 19.98 3.21
C LYS A 21 -41.27 19.88 2.17
N PRO A 22 -41.14 20.84 1.25
CA PRO A 22 -40.13 20.77 0.20
C PRO A 22 -38.71 20.89 0.77
N HIS A 23 -37.90 19.85 0.56
CA HIS A 23 -36.46 19.86 0.81
C HIS A 23 -35.77 20.83 -0.15
N VAL A 24 -35.35 21.98 0.37
CA VAL A 24 -34.47 22.92 -0.35
C VAL A 24 -33.07 22.29 -0.44
N SER A 25 -32.71 21.84 -1.64
CA SER A 25 -31.37 21.35 -1.95
C SER A 25 -30.36 22.50 -1.85
N LYS A 26 -29.54 22.50 -0.80
CA LYS A 26 -28.39 23.41 -0.69
C LYS A 26 -27.35 22.97 -1.73
N LYS A 27 -27.26 23.71 -2.84
CA LYS A 27 -26.11 23.65 -3.75
C LYS A 27 -24.84 23.90 -2.92
N LEU A 28 -24.02 22.86 -2.73
CA LEU A 28 -22.65 23.04 -2.31
C LEU A 28 -21.90 23.72 -3.46
N THR A 29 -21.62 25.01 -3.31
CA THR A 29 -20.63 25.70 -4.14
C THR A 29 -19.25 25.36 -3.60
N VAL A 30 -18.49 24.55 -4.34
CA VAL A 30 -17.06 24.38 -4.09
C VAL A 30 -16.38 25.69 -4.51
N PRO A 31 -15.67 26.39 -3.61
CA PRO A 31 -14.97 27.60 -3.98
C PRO A 31 -13.87 27.26 -4.99
N ASP A 32 -13.88 27.99 -6.10
CA ASP A 32 -12.83 28.00 -7.11
C ASP A 32 -11.54 28.52 -6.46
N LYS A 33 -10.66 27.60 -6.07
CA LYS A 33 -9.33 27.95 -5.58
C LYS A 33 -8.45 28.09 -6.80
N THR A 34 -8.17 29.33 -7.14
CA THR A 34 -7.12 29.75 -8.07
C THR A 34 -5.85 28.92 -7.85
N GLU A 35 -5.44 28.16 -8.87
CA GLU A 35 -4.20 27.40 -8.92
C GLU A 35 -3.01 28.31 -8.64
N THR A 36 -2.40 28.15 -7.47
CA THR A 36 -1.08 28.73 -7.18
C THR A 36 -0.03 27.81 -7.78
N ASP A 37 0.55 28.24 -8.90
CA ASP A 37 1.43 27.49 -9.78
C ASP A 37 2.88 27.29 -9.25
N ASP A 38 3.07 27.31 -7.94
CA ASP A 38 4.42 27.24 -7.32
C ASP A 38 4.50 26.30 -6.09
N VAL A 39 3.59 25.33 -5.99
CA VAL A 39 3.79 24.21 -5.05
C VAL A 39 4.71 23.21 -5.76
N GLN A 40 5.91 22.97 -5.22
CA GLN A 40 6.76 21.87 -5.67
C GLN A 40 5.91 20.60 -5.75
N ARG A 41 5.62 20.15 -6.96
CA ARG A 41 4.75 19.00 -7.22
C ARG A 41 5.55 17.75 -6.87
N GLU A 42 5.46 17.30 -5.61
CA GLU A 42 6.09 16.09 -5.12
C GLU A 42 5.02 15.11 -4.64
N VAL A 43 5.24 13.81 -4.87
CA VAL A 43 4.44 12.73 -4.32
C VAL A 43 5.31 11.79 -3.47
N LEU A 44 4.82 11.48 -2.28
CA LEU A 44 5.41 10.49 -1.39
C LEU A 44 4.80 9.12 -1.64
N VAL A 45 5.61 8.16 -2.07
CA VAL A 45 5.21 6.76 -2.28
C VAL A 45 5.63 5.97 -1.04
N LEU A 46 4.66 5.55 -0.24
CA LEU A 46 4.91 5.06 1.12
C LEU A 46 4.64 3.56 1.24
N GLY A 47 5.56 2.83 1.88
CA GLY A 47 5.29 1.46 2.31
C GLY A 47 4.04 1.40 3.20
N HIS A 48 3.16 0.42 2.96
CA HIS A 48 1.82 0.36 3.54
C HIS A 48 1.76 0.61 5.05
N CYS A 49 2.63 -0.04 5.83
CA CYS A 49 2.58 0.02 7.29
C CYS A 49 3.08 1.35 7.89
N LEU A 50 3.57 2.29 7.08
CA LEU A 50 3.91 3.65 7.53
C LEU A 50 2.66 4.49 7.79
N LEU A 51 1.57 4.22 7.06
CA LEU A 51 0.26 4.86 7.25
C LEU A 51 -0.78 3.92 7.87
N ASN A 52 -0.59 2.60 7.77
CA ASN A 52 -1.48 1.59 8.36
C ASN A 52 -0.71 0.61 9.25
N PRO A 53 -0.45 0.95 10.52
CA PRO A 53 0.28 0.09 11.46
C PRO A 53 -0.35 -1.30 11.64
N LEU A 54 -1.66 -1.47 11.37
CA LEU A 54 -2.36 -2.75 11.48
C LEU A 54 -1.86 -3.80 10.49
N ALA A 55 -1.26 -3.38 9.37
CA ALA A 55 -0.67 -4.28 8.37
C ALA A 55 0.70 -4.85 8.78
N ARG A 56 1.29 -4.31 9.85
CA ARG A 56 2.57 -4.77 10.39
C ARG A 56 2.35 -6.07 11.17
N ILE A 57 3.35 -6.94 11.17
CA ILE A 57 3.33 -8.14 11.99
C ILE A 57 3.18 -7.78 13.48
N LYS A 58 2.44 -8.60 14.23
CA LYS A 58 2.22 -8.37 15.66
C LYS A 58 3.51 -8.61 16.46
N GLY A 59 3.74 -7.78 17.49
CA GLY A 59 4.86 -7.96 18.42
C GLY A 59 6.19 -7.32 17.99
N VAL A 60 6.28 -6.72 16.80
CA VAL A 60 7.46 -5.94 16.40
C VAL A 60 7.29 -4.46 16.73
N LYS A 61 8.41 -3.74 16.87
CA LYS A 61 8.39 -2.29 17.07
C LYS A 61 7.60 -1.61 15.94
N PRO A 62 6.75 -0.61 16.25
CA PRO A 62 6.06 0.18 15.24
C PRO A 62 7.04 0.72 14.19
N ALA A 63 6.61 0.79 12.94
CA ALA A 63 7.37 1.53 11.94
C ALA A 63 7.37 3.01 12.32
N PHE A 64 8.40 3.76 11.90
CA PHE A 64 8.40 5.20 12.05
C PHE A 64 7.23 5.78 11.25
N PRO A 65 6.22 6.37 11.90
CA PRO A 65 5.07 6.90 11.18
C PRO A 65 5.52 8.08 10.31
N VAL A 66 4.94 8.16 9.11
CA VAL A 66 5.04 9.35 8.26
C VAL A 66 3.75 10.12 8.44
N ASP A 67 3.82 11.40 8.79
CA ASP A 67 2.64 12.26 8.84
C ASP A 67 2.22 12.62 7.40
N PRO A 68 1.06 12.14 6.90
CA PRO A 68 0.61 12.45 5.55
C PRO A 68 0.00 13.86 5.45
N LYS A 69 -0.18 14.58 6.56
CA LYS A 69 -0.91 15.85 6.56
C LYS A 69 -0.22 16.89 5.67
N GLY A 70 -0.94 17.36 4.66
CA GLY A 70 -0.44 18.34 3.70
C GLY A 70 0.51 17.78 2.64
N ALA A 71 0.76 16.47 2.63
CA ALA A 71 1.56 15.80 1.61
C ALA A 71 0.67 15.08 0.59
N SER A 72 1.06 15.09 -0.68
CA SER A 72 0.51 14.18 -1.69
C SER A 72 1.10 12.79 -1.46
N VAL A 73 0.26 11.80 -1.16
CA VAL A 73 0.71 10.44 -0.80
C VAL A 73 0.10 9.38 -1.69
N ILE A 74 0.93 8.41 -2.09
CA ILE A 74 0.53 7.13 -2.67
C ILE A 74 0.92 6.05 -1.68
N GLN A 75 -0.06 5.35 -1.11
CA GLN A 75 0.21 4.22 -0.23
C GLN A 75 0.37 2.94 -1.08
N LEU A 76 1.55 2.33 -1.02
CA LEU A 76 1.79 1.03 -1.66
C LEU A 76 1.02 -0.10 -0.97
N PRO A 77 0.70 -1.18 -1.69
CA PRO A 77 0.23 -2.41 -1.07
C PRO A 77 1.30 -3.00 -0.13
N CYS A 78 0.86 -3.78 0.86
CA CYS A 78 1.77 -4.61 1.65
C CYS A 78 1.91 -5.98 0.95
N PRO A 79 3.03 -6.27 0.27
CA PRO A 79 3.17 -7.51 -0.49
C PRO A 79 3.11 -8.73 0.43
N GLU A 80 3.70 -8.65 1.63
CA GLU A 80 3.69 -9.72 2.62
C GLU A 80 2.27 -10.03 3.11
N SER A 81 1.47 -9.00 3.40
CA SER A 81 0.09 -9.19 3.88
C SER A 81 -0.84 -9.71 2.80
N MET A 82 -0.64 -9.31 1.54
CA MET A 82 -1.42 -9.83 0.41
C MET A 82 -1.04 -11.26 0.04
N TYR A 83 0.25 -11.61 0.13
CA TYR A 83 0.76 -12.92 -0.27
C TYR A 83 0.64 -13.98 0.83
N LEU A 84 0.98 -13.63 2.09
CA LEU A 84 0.99 -14.55 3.23
C LEU A 84 -0.21 -14.37 4.17
N GLY A 85 -0.99 -13.32 3.97
CA GLY A 85 -2.10 -12.97 4.84
C GLY A 85 -1.69 -12.21 6.12
N MET A 86 -2.72 -11.74 6.83
CA MET A 86 -2.56 -10.96 8.07
C MET A 86 -2.15 -11.81 9.29
N ARG A 87 -2.30 -13.14 9.22
CA ARG A 87 -1.95 -14.08 10.30
C ARG A 87 -0.56 -14.71 10.13
N ARG A 88 0.27 -14.15 9.23
CA ARG A 88 1.62 -14.64 8.97
C ARG A 88 2.53 -14.54 10.21
N ARG A 89 3.53 -15.42 10.26
CA ARG A 89 4.68 -15.28 11.17
C ARG A 89 5.73 -14.38 10.54
N GLU A 90 6.80 -14.12 11.28
CA GLU A 90 7.95 -13.39 10.76
C GLU A 90 8.54 -14.16 9.57
N VAL A 91 8.92 -13.41 8.54
CA VAL A 91 9.55 -13.94 7.34
C VAL A 91 10.78 -13.10 7.01
N THR A 92 11.73 -13.69 6.32
CA THR A 92 12.99 -13.05 5.91
C THR A 92 13.06 -12.93 4.39
N LYS A 93 13.98 -12.09 3.89
CA LYS A 93 14.13 -11.85 2.45
C LYS A 93 14.38 -13.14 1.69
N ASP A 94 15.27 -14.01 2.16
CA ASP A 94 15.62 -15.31 1.58
C ASP A 94 14.42 -16.27 1.47
N GLN A 95 13.43 -16.18 2.37
CA GLN A 95 12.19 -16.96 2.26
C GLN A 95 11.23 -16.41 1.20
N LEU A 96 11.28 -15.10 0.95
CA LEU A 96 10.45 -14.41 -0.03
C LEU A 96 11.12 -14.31 -1.41
N ASP A 97 12.44 -14.45 -1.48
CA ASP A 97 13.20 -14.28 -2.71
C ASP A 97 13.13 -15.53 -3.59
N HIS A 98 11.95 -15.75 -4.14
CA HIS A 98 11.69 -16.83 -5.09
C HIS A 98 10.84 -16.33 -6.27
N PRO A 99 10.86 -17.02 -7.44
CA PRO A 99 10.28 -16.49 -8.67
C PRO A 99 8.79 -16.14 -8.58
N ALA A 100 8.01 -16.89 -7.81
CA ALA A 100 6.57 -16.64 -7.68
C ALA A 100 6.27 -15.36 -6.89
N TYR A 101 6.99 -15.09 -5.79
CA TYR A 101 6.81 -13.86 -5.04
C TYR A 101 7.33 -12.64 -5.81
N ARG A 102 8.45 -12.75 -6.53
CA ARG A 102 8.92 -11.67 -7.41
C ARG A 102 7.93 -11.35 -8.54
N ARG A 103 7.31 -12.36 -9.16
CA ARG A 103 6.22 -12.14 -10.13
C ARG A 103 5.06 -11.39 -9.50
N PHE A 104 4.60 -11.85 -8.35
CA PHE A 104 3.55 -11.19 -7.58
C PHE A 104 3.89 -9.73 -7.26
N CYS A 105 5.12 -9.44 -6.82
CA CYS A 105 5.59 -8.08 -6.57
C CYS A 105 5.50 -7.18 -7.81
N ARG A 106 5.87 -7.68 -9.00
CA ARG A 106 5.74 -6.91 -10.25
C ARG A 106 4.28 -6.66 -10.61
N GLU A 107 3.43 -7.69 -10.50
CA GLU A 107 2.00 -7.60 -10.81
C GLU A 107 1.31 -6.54 -9.95
N ILE A 108 1.51 -6.56 -8.63
CA ILE A 108 0.86 -5.58 -7.73
C ILE A 108 1.41 -4.16 -7.88
N PHE A 109 2.64 -4.00 -8.38
CA PHE A 109 3.24 -2.68 -8.58
C PHE A 109 2.91 -2.06 -9.94
N THR A 110 2.58 -2.87 -10.95
CA THR A 110 2.30 -2.41 -12.32
C THR A 110 1.37 -1.18 -12.38
N PRO A 111 0.18 -1.17 -11.75
CA PRO A 111 -0.71 0.00 -11.82
C PRO A 111 -0.12 1.26 -11.17
N PHE A 112 0.76 1.10 -10.17
CA PHE A 112 1.47 2.23 -9.57
C PHE A 112 2.61 2.70 -10.46
N ALA A 113 3.31 1.79 -11.14
CA ALA A 113 4.35 2.15 -12.09
C ALA A 113 3.78 2.99 -13.25
N ASP A 114 2.61 2.60 -13.77
CA ASP A 114 1.90 3.35 -14.82
C ASP A 114 1.53 4.77 -14.34
N MET A 115 0.98 4.88 -13.13
CA MET A 115 0.65 6.18 -12.51
C MET A 115 1.89 7.04 -12.26
N LEU A 116 2.98 6.44 -11.76
CA LEU A 116 4.22 7.16 -11.44
C LEU A 116 4.94 7.65 -12.70
N GLU A 117 4.89 6.88 -13.78
CA GLU A 117 5.41 7.29 -15.09
C GLU A 117 4.67 8.52 -15.63
N ASP A 118 3.34 8.53 -15.53
CA ASP A 118 2.52 9.68 -15.94
C ASP A 118 2.76 10.91 -15.04
N LEU A 119 2.80 10.72 -13.72
CA LEU A 119 3.13 11.80 -12.77
C LEU A 119 4.51 12.41 -13.07
N ALA A 120 5.53 11.58 -13.30
CA ALA A 120 6.87 12.04 -13.64
C ALA A 120 6.88 12.81 -14.96
N SER A 121 6.11 12.37 -15.96
CA SER A 121 5.97 13.04 -17.25
C SER A 121 5.30 14.41 -17.12
N ASN A 122 4.46 14.59 -16.10
CA ASN A 122 3.83 15.86 -15.74
C ASN A 122 4.67 16.72 -14.76
N GLY A 123 5.97 16.40 -14.60
CA GLY A 123 6.90 17.18 -13.79
C GLY A 123 6.79 16.94 -12.28
N VAL A 124 6.08 15.90 -11.84
CA VAL A 124 5.97 15.55 -10.42
C VAL A 124 7.22 14.80 -9.96
N ARG A 125 7.83 15.24 -8.86
CA ARG A 125 8.94 14.53 -8.21
C ARG A 125 8.42 13.35 -7.41
N ILE A 126 9.05 12.18 -7.57
CA ILE A 126 8.68 10.96 -6.86
C ILE A 126 9.68 10.70 -5.75
N ARG A 127 9.18 10.55 -4.51
CA ARG A 127 9.99 10.14 -3.36
C ARG A 127 9.39 8.90 -2.71
N ILE A 128 10.14 7.80 -2.74
CA ILE A 128 9.74 6.51 -2.19
C ILE A 128 10.30 6.36 -0.77
N ILE A 129 9.42 6.07 0.20
CA ILE A 129 9.81 5.83 1.59
C ILE A 129 9.50 4.37 1.95
N GLY A 130 10.56 3.60 2.15
CA GLY A 130 10.48 2.21 2.57
C GLY A 130 10.48 2.01 4.07
N VAL A 131 10.34 0.75 4.46
CA VAL A 131 10.23 0.31 5.85
C VAL A 131 11.52 -0.40 6.23
N PRO A 132 12.43 0.24 6.99
CA PRO A 132 13.71 -0.37 7.31
C PRO A 132 13.55 -1.75 7.96
N LYS A 133 14.42 -2.68 7.56
CA LYS A 133 14.46 -4.09 8.00
C LYS A 133 13.30 -4.95 7.49
N SER A 134 12.35 -4.42 6.71
CA SER A 134 11.34 -5.27 6.07
C SER A 134 11.99 -6.16 4.99
N PRO A 135 11.66 -7.45 4.93
CA PRO A 135 12.14 -8.37 3.89
C PRO A 135 11.63 -7.99 2.50
N SER A 136 10.54 -7.21 2.41
CA SER A 136 10.00 -6.72 1.14
C SER A 136 10.23 -5.22 0.93
N CYS A 137 9.95 -4.40 1.94
CA CYS A 137 9.87 -2.94 1.82
C CYS A 137 11.12 -2.20 2.33
N GLY A 138 12.17 -2.89 2.76
CA GLY A 138 13.43 -2.26 3.16
C GLY A 138 14.16 -1.66 1.97
N VAL A 139 14.76 -0.46 2.13
CA VAL A 139 15.52 0.20 1.05
C VAL A 139 17.01 -0.05 1.20
N ARG A 140 17.58 0.30 2.35
CA ARG A 140 19.02 0.15 2.60
C ARG A 140 19.36 -1.07 3.45
N ILE A 141 18.38 -1.56 4.21
CA ILE A 141 18.57 -2.65 5.16
C ILE A 141 17.35 -3.54 5.20
N THR A 142 17.58 -4.85 5.18
CA THR A 142 16.54 -5.88 5.18
C THR A 142 16.88 -7.02 6.15
N SER A 143 15.87 -7.76 6.61
CA SER A 143 16.07 -8.93 7.47
C SER A 143 16.27 -10.19 6.64
N VAL A 144 17.34 -10.94 6.95
CA VAL A 144 17.70 -12.21 6.32
C VAL A 144 17.77 -13.32 7.37
N GLY A 145 17.38 -14.53 6.98
CA GLY A 145 17.26 -15.72 7.82
C GLY A 145 18.50 -16.62 7.81
N GLY A 146 19.49 -16.28 6.99
CA GLY A 146 20.67 -17.12 6.76
C GLY A 146 20.40 -18.24 5.76
N GLU A 147 20.89 -19.44 6.06
CA GLU A 147 20.74 -20.62 5.20
C GLU A 147 19.28 -21.11 5.17
N PRO A 148 18.60 -21.12 4.01
CA PRO A 148 17.20 -21.54 3.91
C PRO A 148 17.00 -23.03 4.22
N GLY A 149 15.78 -23.42 4.60
CA GLY A 149 15.40 -24.83 4.76
C GLY A 149 15.69 -25.46 6.13
N LYS A 150 16.14 -24.67 7.11
CA LYS A 150 16.33 -25.12 8.49
C LYS A 150 15.04 -25.00 9.31
N SER A 151 14.70 -26.03 10.06
CA SER A 151 13.45 -26.11 10.85
C SER A 151 13.61 -25.71 12.32
N LYS A 152 14.84 -25.75 12.86
CA LYS A 152 15.12 -25.52 14.30
C LYS A 152 15.78 -24.18 14.59
N GLU A 153 16.36 -23.54 13.59
CA GLU A 153 17.13 -22.31 13.71
C GLU A 153 16.43 -21.21 12.92
N PHE A 154 15.95 -20.18 13.62
CA PHE A 154 15.52 -18.94 13.00
C PHE A 154 16.43 -17.83 13.50
N HIS A 155 17.50 -17.57 12.75
CA HIS A 155 18.40 -16.46 13.01
C HIS A 155 18.01 -15.32 12.07
N HIS A 156 17.42 -14.24 12.60
CA HIS A 156 17.30 -13.03 11.80
C HIS A 156 18.55 -12.18 12.01
N SER A 157 19.26 -11.90 10.93
CA SER A 157 20.29 -10.86 10.88
C SER A 157 19.84 -9.77 9.91
N HIS A 158 20.69 -8.77 9.68
CA HIS A 158 20.40 -7.69 8.77
C HIS A 158 21.45 -7.59 7.67
N ALA A 159 20.99 -7.51 6.43
CA ALA A 159 21.83 -7.27 5.26
C ALA A 159 21.62 -5.84 4.74
N TYR A 160 22.69 -5.21 4.25
CA TYR A 160 22.68 -3.85 3.69
C TYR A 160 22.25 -3.85 2.22
N GLU A 161 21.01 -4.28 2.00
CA GLU A 161 20.41 -4.40 0.68
C GLU A 161 18.90 -4.14 0.75
N PRO A 162 18.25 -3.91 -0.40
CA PRO A 162 16.81 -3.73 -0.46
C PRO A 162 16.06 -5.05 -0.24
N GLY A 163 14.82 -4.94 0.23
CA GLY A 163 13.87 -6.04 0.25
C GLY A 163 13.33 -6.35 -1.15
N VAL A 164 12.72 -7.53 -1.31
CA VAL A 164 12.33 -8.07 -2.63
C VAL A 164 11.41 -7.11 -3.40
N PHE A 165 10.43 -6.51 -2.73
CA PHE A 165 9.49 -5.60 -3.40
C PHE A 165 10.16 -4.29 -3.84
N MET A 166 11.05 -3.73 -3.01
CA MET A 166 11.81 -2.53 -3.36
C MET A 166 12.78 -2.77 -4.52
N GLU A 167 13.38 -3.96 -4.61
CA GLU A 167 14.19 -4.32 -5.77
C GLU A 167 13.38 -4.31 -7.06
N GLU A 168 12.19 -4.92 -7.06
CA GLU A 168 11.33 -4.97 -8.26
C GLU A 168 10.81 -3.57 -8.62
N ILE A 169 10.43 -2.74 -7.63
CA ILE A 169 10.06 -1.33 -7.85
C ILE A 169 11.19 -0.55 -8.52
N MET A 170 12.41 -0.62 -7.97
CA MET A 170 13.55 0.11 -8.51
C MET A 170 13.91 -0.33 -9.92
N LYS A 171 13.85 -1.65 -10.20
CA LYS A 171 14.09 -2.18 -11.54
C LYS A 171 13.04 -1.65 -12.53
N GLU A 172 11.77 -1.69 -12.13
CA GLU A 172 10.65 -1.29 -13.00
C GLU A 172 10.67 0.21 -13.32
N LEU A 173 10.87 1.06 -12.32
CA LEU A 173 10.96 2.51 -12.53
C LEU A 173 12.19 2.90 -13.36
N LYS A 174 13.35 2.26 -13.13
CA LYS A 174 14.56 2.47 -13.96
C LYS A 174 14.32 2.04 -15.41
N ARG A 175 13.66 0.89 -15.62
CA ARG A 175 13.31 0.37 -16.95
C ARG A 175 12.45 1.36 -17.74
N ARG A 176 11.53 2.07 -17.06
CA ARG A 176 10.66 3.10 -17.64
C ARG A 176 11.31 4.48 -17.75
N GLY A 177 12.54 4.66 -17.26
CA GLY A 177 13.19 5.98 -17.25
C GLY A 177 12.60 6.97 -16.23
N VAL A 178 11.82 6.49 -15.25
CA VAL A 178 11.21 7.33 -14.21
C VAL A 178 12.29 7.74 -13.20
N LYS A 179 12.43 9.05 -12.97
CA LYS A 179 13.33 9.60 -11.95
C LYS A 179 12.66 9.55 -10.57
N PHE A 180 13.37 9.04 -9.57
CA PHE A 180 12.85 8.95 -8.21
C PHE A 180 13.97 9.10 -7.16
N GLU A 181 13.60 9.60 -6.00
CA GLU A 181 14.38 9.50 -4.76
C GLU A 181 13.85 8.34 -3.92
N ILE A 182 14.72 7.65 -3.17
CA ILE A 182 14.31 6.54 -2.30
C ILE A 182 15.09 6.53 -0.99
N LYS A 183 14.40 6.32 0.13
CA LYS A 183 15.03 6.18 1.46
C LYS A 183 14.20 5.34 2.42
N ASP A 184 14.82 4.90 3.52
CA ASP A 184 14.11 4.27 4.63
C ASP A 184 13.42 5.33 5.50
N ALA A 185 12.25 5.01 6.06
CA ALA A 185 11.58 5.84 7.05
C ALA A 185 12.47 6.07 8.30
N GLY A 186 12.45 7.28 8.84
CA GLY A 186 13.28 7.68 9.99
C GLY A 186 14.75 7.95 9.65
N LYS A 187 15.10 8.06 8.36
CA LYS A 187 16.42 8.49 7.87
C LYS A 187 16.34 9.65 6.89
#